data_AF-A0A7C3KUV8-F1
#
_entry.id   AF-A0A7C3KUV8-F1
#
_cell.length_a   1.000
_cell.length_b   1.000
_cell.length_c   1.000
_cell.angle_alpha   90.00
_cell.angle_beta   90.00
_cell.angle_gamma   90.00
#
_symmetry.space_group_name_H-M   'P 1'
#
loop_
_entity.id
_entity.type
_entity.pdbx_description
1 polymer ?
#
loop_
_entity_poly.entity_id
_entity_poly.type
_entity_poly.pdbx_seq_one_letter_code
_entity_poly.pdbx_strand_id
1 'polypeptide(L)'
;MRAFFFLLALIAAAQVRGQGCCSGGSGSPITGGASQGVLPAGQMELASSLQYLRSDRFKVQDRDTAQLFDHFKSNYIYSRLGYGITKNFTLSVEMGYYLNKTQVGLYDSVLLRSDVIESSGIADLIIF
;
A
#
# COMPACT_ATOMS: atom_id res chain seq x y z
N MET A 1 30.70 20.45 1.27
CA MET A 1 29.50 20.92 2.02
C MET A 1 28.42 21.50 1.11
N ARG A 2 28.71 22.45 0.20
CA ARG A 2 27.71 23.01 -0.74
C ARG A 2 27.02 21.99 -1.66
N ALA A 3 27.77 21.04 -2.23
CA ALA A 3 27.21 20.00 -3.10
C ALA A 3 26.25 19.04 -2.38
N PHE A 4 26.49 18.78 -1.09
CA PHE A 4 25.64 17.90 -0.28
C PHE A 4 24.26 18.52 -0.02
N PHE A 5 24.21 19.81 0.31
CA PHE A 5 22.96 20.56 0.45
C PHE A 5 22.17 20.65 -0.86
N PHE A 6 22.87 20.78 -1.99
CA PHE A 6 22.24 20.80 -3.32
C PHE A 6 21.62 19.45 -3.69
N LEU A 7 22.31 18.34 -3.37
CA LEU A 7 21.80 16.99 -3.59
C LEU A 7 20.57 16.69 -2.73
N LEU A 8 20.60 17.11 -1.46
CA LEU A 8 19.47 16.96 -0.53
C LEU A 8 18.22 17.74 -1.00
N ALA A 9 18.42 18.94 -1.52
CA ALA A 9 17.34 19.77 -2.09
C ALA A 9 16.73 19.15 -3.36
N LEU A 10 17.54 18.50 -4.20
CA LEU A 10 17.06 17.81 -5.41
C LEU A 10 16.16 16.61 -5.06
N ILE A 11 16.53 15.84 -4.03
CA ILE A 11 15.75 14.69 -3.55
C ILE A 11 14.42 15.16 -2.95
N ALA A 12 14.42 16.27 -2.21
CA ALA A 12 13.20 16.84 -1.64
C ALA A 12 12.23 17.43 -2.68
N ALA A 13 12.74 17.85 -3.85
CA ALA A 13 11.93 18.38 -4.94
C ALA A 13 11.36 17.30 -5.89
N ALA A 14 11.76 16.03 -5.73
CA ALA A 14 11.28 14.95 -6.58
C ALA A 14 9.79 14.69 -6.32
N GLN A 15 8.95 15.00 -7.33
CA GLN A 15 7.54 14.61 -7.33
C GLN A 15 7.45 13.09 -7.55
N VAL A 16 7.28 12.34 -6.46
CA VAL A 16 7.03 10.90 -6.51
C VAL A 16 5.62 10.66 -7.06
N ARG A 17 5.53 10.32 -8.35
CA ARG A 17 4.29 9.86 -8.97
C ARG A 17 4.27 8.33 -8.95
N GLY A 18 3.61 7.75 -7.96
CA GLY A 18 3.32 6.33 -7.93
C GLY A 18 2.02 6.04 -8.68
N GLN A 19 2.06 5.17 -9.69
CA GLN A 19 0.85 4.51 -10.16
C GLN A 19 0.60 3.33 -9.21
N GLY A 20 -0.47 3.40 -8.41
CA GLY A 20 -0.90 2.28 -7.60
C GLY A 20 -1.35 1.14 -8.51
N CYS A 21 -0.50 0.13 -8.70
CA CYS A 21 -0.95 -1.12 -9.30
C CYS A 21 -1.98 -1.72 -8.32
N CYS A 22 -3.15 -2.11 -8.80
CA CYS A 22 -4.25 -2.62 -7.99
C CYS A 22 -4.84 -1.59 -7.01
N SER A 23 -5.27 -0.41 -7.46
CA SER A 23 -5.92 0.59 -6.59
C SER A 23 -7.17 0.08 -5.84
N GLY A 24 -7.75 -1.07 -6.21
CA GLY A 24 -8.78 -1.78 -5.44
C GLY A 24 -8.25 -2.89 -4.51
N GLY A 25 -7.02 -3.36 -4.70
CA GLY A 25 -6.36 -4.44 -3.93
C GLY A 25 -5.18 -3.97 -3.06
N SER A 26 -4.96 -2.67 -2.91
CA SER A 26 -3.74 -2.10 -2.31
C SER A 26 -3.67 -2.16 -0.77
N GLY A 27 -4.15 -3.23 -0.18
CA GLY A 27 -3.88 -3.52 1.23
C GLY A 27 -3.98 -5.02 1.52
N SER A 28 -3.60 -5.83 0.54
CA SER A 28 -3.26 -7.22 0.76
C SER A 28 -1.91 -7.29 1.50
N PRO A 29 -1.85 -7.99 2.65
CA PRO A 29 -0.65 -8.13 3.46
C PRO A 29 0.37 -9.11 2.85
N ILE A 30 0.38 -9.27 1.52
CA ILE A 30 1.45 -9.93 0.75
C ILE A 30 2.37 -8.90 0.10
N THR A 31 1.92 -7.65 -0.03
CA THR A 31 2.69 -6.62 -0.74
C THR A 31 3.55 -5.84 0.24
N GLY A 32 4.48 -6.53 0.90
CA GLY A 32 5.77 -5.92 1.18
C GLY A 32 6.47 -5.80 -0.17
N GLY A 33 6.48 -4.62 -0.77
CA GLY A 33 6.84 -4.38 -2.19
C GLY A 33 8.28 -4.73 -2.62
N ALA A 34 8.97 -5.63 -1.93
CA ALA A 34 10.30 -6.13 -2.23
C ALA A 34 10.26 -7.65 -2.46
N SER A 35 11.05 -8.13 -3.42
CA SER A 35 11.35 -9.56 -3.55
C SER A 35 12.10 -10.02 -2.30
N GLN A 36 11.56 -11.01 -1.61
CA GLN A 36 12.13 -11.53 -0.35
C GLN A 36 12.70 -12.94 -0.60
N GLY A 37 13.94 -13.15 -0.17
CA GLY A 37 14.59 -14.46 -0.19
C GLY A 37 14.36 -15.26 1.10
N VAL A 38 15.00 -16.43 1.19
CA VAL A 38 15.01 -17.24 2.41
C VAL A 38 15.99 -16.63 3.42
N LEU A 39 15.57 -16.48 4.67
CA LEU A 39 16.42 -16.05 5.78
C LEU A 39 17.38 -17.17 6.21
N PRO A 40 18.64 -16.84 6.54
CA PRO A 40 19.57 -17.76 7.18
C PRO A 40 19.01 -18.37 8.48
N ALA A 41 19.45 -19.58 8.82
CA ALA A 41 19.00 -20.27 10.03
C ALA A 41 19.29 -19.45 11.30
N GLY A 42 18.27 -19.25 12.13
CA GLY A 42 18.32 -18.45 13.37
C GLY A 42 18.21 -16.95 13.17
N GLN A 43 18.10 -16.45 11.93
CA GLN A 43 17.94 -15.02 11.66
C GLN A 43 16.47 -14.61 11.74
N MET A 44 16.22 -13.48 12.39
CA MET A 44 14.92 -12.83 12.46
C MET A 44 14.95 -11.54 11.64
N GLU A 45 13.88 -11.28 10.90
CA GLU A 45 13.65 -10.04 10.15
C GLU A 45 12.32 -9.42 10.59
N LEU A 46 12.36 -8.14 10.95
CA LEU A 46 11.17 -7.33 11.19
C LEU A 46 11.15 -6.23 10.15
N ALA A 47 10.09 -6.18 9.36
CA ALA A 47 9.87 -5.14 8.36
C ALA A 47 8.51 -4.49 8.59
N SER A 48 8.45 -3.17 8.46
CA SER A 48 7.18 -2.44 8.44
C SER A 48 7.25 -1.36 7.37
N SER A 49 6.14 -1.17 6.67
CA SER A 49 6.03 -0.18 5.60
C SER A 49 4.72 0.57 5.73
N LEU A 50 4.77 1.89 5.55
CA LEU A 50 3.61 2.75 5.46
C LEU A 50 3.30 2.99 3.99
N GLN A 51 2.10 2.61 3.57
CA GLN A 51 1.64 2.75 2.19
C GLN A 51 0.52 3.77 2.15
N TYR A 52 0.72 4.82 1.35
CA TYR A 52 -0.28 5.81 1.02
C TYR A 52 -0.74 5.61 -0.41
N LEU A 53 -2.04 5.38 -0.60
CA LEU A 53 -2.65 5.29 -1.91
C LEU A 53 -3.74 6.33 -2.06
N ARG A 54 -3.72 7.00 -3.22
CA ARG A 54 -4.78 7.85 -3.70
C ARG A 54 -5.01 7.53 -5.17
N SER A 55 -6.26 7.31 -5.56
CA SER A 55 -6.63 7.15 -6.96
C SER A 55 -7.95 7.83 -7.25
N ASP A 56 -7.98 8.52 -8.38
CA ASP A 56 -9.12 9.19 -9.01
C ASP A 56 -9.49 8.51 -10.35
N ARG A 57 -8.73 7.50 -10.78
CA ARG A 57 -8.92 6.82 -12.07
C ARG A 57 -8.82 5.31 -11.93
N PHE A 58 -9.74 4.63 -12.61
CA PHE A 58 -9.77 3.17 -12.67
C PHE A 58 -9.62 2.76 -14.13
N LYS A 59 -8.58 1.99 -14.41
CA LYS A 59 -8.31 1.48 -15.75
C LYS A 59 -8.68 0.02 -15.85
N VAL A 60 -9.22 -0.36 -16.99
CA VAL A 60 -9.32 -1.75 -17.44
C VAL A 60 -8.30 -1.89 -18.57
N GLN A 61 -7.24 -2.65 -18.31
CA GLN A 61 -6.08 -2.77 -19.20
C GLN A 61 -5.45 -1.39 -19.53
N ASP A 62 -5.54 -0.97 -20.78
CA ASP A 62 -4.96 0.24 -21.34
C ASP A 62 -5.96 1.40 -21.44
N ARG A 63 -7.24 1.18 -21.07
CA ARG A 63 -8.32 2.15 -21.22
C ARG A 63 -8.94 2.53 -19.88
N ASP A 64 -9.44 3.75 -19.80
CA ASP A 64 -10.24 4.19 -18.65
C ASP A 64 -11.56 3.41 -18.65
N THR A 65 -11.97 2.93 -17.47
CA THR A 65 -13.25 2.23 -17.29
C THR A 65 -14.33 3.19 -16.81
N ALA A 66 -15.58 2.72 -16.77
CA ALA A 66 -16.64 3.44 -16.08
C ALA A 66 -16.18 3.77 -14.66
N GLN A 67 -16.34 5.03 -14.26
CA GLN A 67 -15.95 5.50 -12.95
C GLN A 67 -16.87 4.84 -11.91
N LEU A 68 -16.36 3.92 -11.08
CA LEU A 68 -17.17 3.27 -10.03
C LEU A 68 -17.36 4.20 -8.82
N PHE A 69 -16.39 5.06 -8.56
CA PHE A 69 -16.34 6.02 -7.46
C PHE A 69 -15.42 7.17 -7.84
N ASP A 70 -15.63 8.34 -7.24
CA ASP A 70 -14.94 9.57 -7.61
C ASP A 70 -13.46 9.52 -7.23
N HIS A 71 -13.18 9.22 -5.97
CA HIS A 71 -11.82 9.05 -5.48
C HIS A 71 -11.73 8.05 -4.33
N PHE A 72 -10.57 7.41 -4.24
CA PHE A 72 -10.22 6.46 -3.20
C PHE A 72 -8.92 6.88 -2.54
N LYS A 73 -8.89 6.79 -1.21
CA LYS A 73 -7.74 7.08 -0.37
C LYS A 73 -7.56 5.97 0.65
N SER A 74 -6.35 5.46 0.76
CA SER A 74 -5.99 4.45 1.76
C SER A 74 -4.67 4.78 2.43
N ASN A 75 -4.67 4.75 3.76
CA ASN A 75 -3.49 4.74 4.62
C ASN A 75 -3.38 3.34 5.21
N TYR A 76 -2.34 2.61 4.83
CA TYR A 76 -2.16 1.21 5.20
C TYR A 76 -0.77 0.98 5.80
N ILE A 77 -0.72 0.30 6.93
CA ILE A 77 0.52 -0.20 7.52
C ILE A 77 0.61 -1.68 7.20
N TYR A 78 1.73 -2.07 6.63
CA TYR A 78 2.11 -3.46 6.45
C TYR A 78 3.23 -3.78 7.42
N SER A 79 3.13 -4.91 8.11
CA SER A 79 4.17 -5.40 9.01
C SER A 79 4.41 -6.88 8.78
N ARG A 80 5.69 -7.27 8.79
CA ARG A 80 6.16 -8.62 8.57
C ARG A 80 7.17 -8.99 9.65
N LEU A 81 7.01 -10.20 10.18
CA LEU A 81 7.98 -10.86 11.03
C LEU A 81 8.40 -12.16 10.37
N GLY A 82 9.65 -12.25 9.93
CA GLY A 82 10.25 -13.47 9.36
C GLY A 82 11.26 -14.10 10.32
N TYR A 83 11.30 -15.43 10.34
CA TYR A 83 12.26 -16.22 11.10
C TYR A 83 12.79 -17.40 10.26
N GLY A 84 14.10 -17.45 10.05
CA GLY A 84 14.77 -18.56 9.39
C GLY A 84 14.86 -19.78 10.30
N ILE A 85 13.96 -20.75 10.14
CA ILE A 85 13.98 -22.00 10.93
C ILE A 85 15.14 -22.88 10.49
N THR A 86 15.37 -23.02 9.19
CA THR A 86 16.55 -23.69 8.62
C THR A 86 17.17 -22.85 7.51
N LYS A 87 18.31 -23.26 6.97
CA LYS A 87 18.98 -22.55 5.85
C LYS A 87 18.10 -22.42 4.60
N ASN A 88 17.09 -23.28 4.46
CA ASN A 88 16.20 -23.35 3.29
C ASN A 88 14.73 -23.16 3.66
N PHE A 89 14.41 -22.89 4.93
CA PHE A 89 13.03 -22.78 5.40
C PHE A 89 12.90 -21.56 6.31
N THR A 90 12.09 -20.60 5.87
CA THR A 90 11.72 -19.41 6.61
C THR A 90 10.25 -19.46 6.89
N LEU A 91 9.86 -19.17 8.12
CA LEU A 91 8.49 -18.90 8.50
C LEU A 91 8.32 -17.40 8.63
N SER A 92 7.26 -16.86 8.07
CA SER A 92 6.92 -15.46 8.15
C SER A 92 5.46 -15.26 8.49
N VAL A 93 5.20 -14.22 9.27
CA VAL A 93 3.86 -13.76 9.62
C VAL A 93 3.74 -12.33 9.14
N GLU A 94 2.73 -12.11 8.32
CA GLU A 94 2.48 -10.84 7.65
C GLU A 94 1.09 -10.34 8.01
N MET A 95 1.01 -9.08 8.42
CA MET A 95 -0.22 -8.45 8.84
C MET A 95 -0.36 -7.06 8.22
N GLY A 96 -1.61 -6.69 7.98
CA GLY A 96 -1.98 -5.38 7.50
C GLY A 96 -2.89 -4.65 8.46
N TYR A 97 -2.75 -3.34 8.55
CA TYR A 97 -3.69 -2.48 9.26
C TYR A 97 -4.05 -1.25 8.42
N TYR A 98 -5.32 -1.08 8.14
CA TYR A 98 -5.86 0.13 7.53
C TYR A 98 -6.09 1.19 8.61
N LEU A 99 -5.23 2.21 8.64
CA LEU A 99 -5.41 3.38 9.48
C LEU A 99 -6.66 4.15 9.07
N ASN A 100 -6.84 4.34 7.76
CA ASN A 100 -8.03 4.93 7.18
C ASN A 100 -8.15 4.49 5.72
N LYS A 101 -9.33 4.03 5.34
CA LYS A 101 -9.73 3.73 3.98
C LYS A 101 -11.02 4.51 3.69
N THR A 102 -10.90 5.55 2.87
CA THR A 102 -12.00 6.40 2.44
C THR A 102 -12.29 6.14 0.96
N GLN A 103 -13.55 5.90 0.64
CA GLN A 103 -14.07 5.80 -0.71
C GLN A 103 -15.20 6.82 -0.87
N VAL A 104 -15.08 7.70 -1.86
CA VAL A 104 -16.14 8.67 -2.18
C VAL A 104 -16.84 8.23 -3.45
N GLY A 105 -18.12 7.88 -3.32
CA GLY A 105 -18.99 7.50 -4.42
C GLY A 105 -19.21 8.64 -5.43
N LEU A 106 -19.79 8.28 -6.56
CA LEU A 106 -20.18 9.26 -7.58
C LEU A 106 -21.23 10.23 -7.03
N TYR A 107 -21.27 11.44 -7.59
CA TYR A 107 -22.31 12.41 -7.27
C TYR A 107 -23.66 11.95 -7.79
N ASP A 108 -24.64 11.81 -6.90
CA ASP A 108 -26.02 11.53 -7.25
C ASP A 108 -26.80 12.85 -7.42
N SER A 109 -27.16 13.17 -8.66
CA SER A 109 -27.94 14.37 -9.01
C SER A 109 -29.37 14.38 -8.46
N VAL A 110 -29.93 13.23 -8.11
CA VAL A 110 -31.29 13.09 -7.55
C VAL A 110 -31.26 13.33 -6.04
N LEU A 111 -30.26 12.79 -5.35
CA LEU A 111 -30.09 12.95 -3.89
C LEU A 111 -29.23 14.18 -3.52
N LEU A 112 -28.68 14.89 -4.52
CA LEU A 112 -27.79 16.04 -4.39
C LEU A 112 -26.60 15.79 -3.44
N ARG A 113 -26.08 14.56 -3.40
CA ARG A 113 -24.99 14.17 -2.49
C ARG A 113 -24.08 13.09 -3.09
N SER A 114 -22.89 12.98 -2.52
CA SER A 114 -21.97 11.87 -2.75
C SER A 114 -21.87 11.04 -1.48
N ASP A 115 -21.99 9.72 -1.59
CA ASP A 115 -21.84 8.84 -0.44
C ASP A 115 -20.35 8.65 -0.12
N VAL A 116 -19.97 8.92 1.14
CA VAL A 116 -18.61 8.73 1.64
C VAL A 116 -18.60 7.52 2.56
N ILE A 117 -17.79 6.52 2.22
CA ILE A 117 -17.61 5.30 3.00
C ILE A 117 -16.21 5.33 3.61
N GLU A 118 -16.13 5.27 4.92
CA GLU A 118 -14.87 5.22 5.66
C GLU A 118 -14.77 3.96 6.50
N SER A 119 -13.55 3.42 6.60
CA SER A 119 -13.28 2.22 7.39
C SER A 119 -11.84 2.21 7.91
N SER A 120 -11.64 1.54 9.03
CA SER A 120 -10.34 1.28 9.64
C SER A 120 -10.36 -0.11 10.26
N GLY A 121 -9.23 -0.81 10.26
CA GLY A 121 -9.16 -2.13 10.88
C GLY A 121 -7.99 -2.99 10.40
N ILE A 122 -7.92 -4.19 10.98
CA ILE A 122 -6.95 -5.21 10.60
C ILE A 122 -7.38 -5.77 9.24
N ALA A 123 -6.42 -5.88 8.31
CA ALA A 123 -6.60 -6.59 7.06
C ALA A 123 -6.45 -8.11 7.29
N ASP A 124 -5.99 -8.84 6.29
CA ASP A 124 -5.71 -10.26 6.44
C ASP A 124 -4.47 -10.50 7.32
N LEU A 125 -4.41 -11.70 7.92
CA LEU A 125 -3.21 -12.23 8.55
C LEU A 125 -2.73 -13.40 7.69
N ILE A 126 -1.49 -13.35 7.26
CA ILE A 126 -0.90 -14.34 6.36
C ILE A 126 0.28 -14.99 7.05
N ILE A 127 0.36 -16.31 6.92
CA ILE A 127 1.47 -17.11 7.41
C ILE A 127 2.08 -17.78 6.18
N PHE A 128 3.36 -17.50 5.94
CA PHE A 128 4.09 -17.93 4.74
C PHE A 128 5.42 -18.56 5.11
#